data_AF-A0A2A6PHC8-F1
#
_entry.id   AF-A0A2A6PHC8-F1
#
_cell.length_a   1.000
_cell.length_b   1.000
_cell.length_c   1.000
_cell.angle_alpha   90.00
_cell.angle_beta   90.00
_cell.angle_gamma   90.00
#
_symmetry.space_group_name_H-M   'P 1'
#
loop_
_entity.id
_entity.type
_entity.pdbx_description
1 polymer ?
#
loop_
_entity_poly.entity_id
_entity_poly.type
_entity_poly.pdbx_seq_one_letter_code
_entity_poly.pdbx_strand_id
1 'polypeptide(L)'
;MSRQDQSGPSCDCEDFSFGDYVRSIQNPHLTGQIIGERNWGTEYHVRLADGASSIWWHYVEIEHDEDAYPPPAKSEDKPLGDNVIKVDFTKPRTLRPSDDTEGAA
;
A
#
# COMPACT_ATOMS: atom_id res chain seq x y z
N MET A 1 27.06 -19.41 -34.94
CA MET A 1 27.06 -18.06 -34.31
C MET A 1 26.03 -18.10 -33.20
N SER A 2 26.47 -18.47 -32.00
CA SER A 2 25.63 -18.61 -30.82
C SER A 2 25.44 -17.25 -30.17
N ARG A 3 24.19 -16.77 -30.07
CA ARG A 3 23.84 -15.71 -29.12
C ARG A 3 23.44 -16.40 -27.83
N GLN A 4 24.31 -16.32 -26.82
CA GLN A 4 23.95 -16.67 -25.46
C GLN A 4 23.08 -15.54 -24.90
N ASP A 5 21.86 -15.89 -24.54
CA ASP A 5 20.93 -15.06 -23.77
C ASP A 5 21.58 -14.82 -22.39
N GLN A 6 21.95 -13.58 -22.11
CA GLN A 6 22.43 -13.16 -20.78
C GLN A 6 21.23 -12.81 -19.91
N SER A 7 20.50 -13.81 -19.43
CA SER A 7 19.67 -13.63 -18.23
C SER A 7 20.58 -13.78 -17.01
N GLY A 8 21.16 -12.67 -16.56
CA GLY A 8 21.77 -12.60 -15.21
C GLY A 8 20.73 -12.97 -14.15
N PRO A 9 21.13 -13.39 -12.93
CA PRO A 9 20.17 -13.66 -11.87
C PRO A 9 19.34 -12.39 -11.67
N SER A 10 18.03 -12.46 -11.94
CA SER A 10 17.10 -11.46 -11.45
C SER A 10 17.27 -11.46 -9.94
N CYS A 11 17.94 -10.44 -9.43
CA CYS A 11 17.87 -10.15 -8.02
C CYS A 11 16.42 -9.69 -7.83
N ASP A 12 15.53 -10.63 -7.48
CA ASP A 12 14.21 -10.32 -6.91
C ASP A 12 14.49 -9.71 -5.54
N CYS A 13 15.00 -8.47 -5.56
CA CYS A 13 14.98 -7.59 -4.42
C CYS A 13 13.52 -7.20 -4.28
N GLU A 14 12.72 -8.05 -3.60
CA GLU A 14 11.41 -7.64 -3.15
C GLU A 14 11.60 -6.52 -2.12
N ASP A 15 11.59 -5.29 -2.62
CA ASP A 15 11.59 -4.09 -1.80
C ASP A 15 10.23 -3.97 -1.13
N PHE A 16 10.22 -3.60 0.15
CA PHE A 16 8.97 -3.42 0.87
C PHE A 16 8.43 -2.00 0.72
N SER A 17 7.10 -1.89 0.62
CA SER A 17 6.39 -0.63 0.49
C SER A 17 5.55 -0.30 1.73
N PHE A 18 5.26 1.00 1.90
CA PHE A 18 4.30 1.44 2.90
C PHE A 18 2.94 0.75 2.70
N GLY A 19 2.40 0.18 3.77
CA GLY A 19 1.14 -0.53 3.78
C GLY A 19 1.26 -2.05 3.56
N ASP A 20 2.44 -2.55 3.18
CA ASP A 20 2.65 -3.98 3.00
C ASP A 20 2.55 -4.71 4.33
N TYR A 21 1.92 -5.88 4.29
CA TYR A 21 1.88 -6.78 5.42
C TYR A 21 3.13 -7.66 5.42
N VAL A 22 3.75 -7.73 6.58
CA VAL A 22 5.01 -8.45 6.78
C VAL A 22 4.95 -9.26 8.06
N ARG A 23 5.79 -10.29 8.13
CA ARG A 23 5.99 -11.10 9.32
C ARG A 23 7.45 -11.29 9.63
N SER A 24 7.75 -11.55 10.89
CA SER A 24 9.12 -11.86 11.31
C SER A 24 9.55 -13.24 10.82
N ILE A 25 10.73 -13.32 10.22
CA ILE A 25 11.34 -14.60 9.80
C ILE A 25 11.63 -15.51 11.01
N GLN A 26 12.01 -14.93 12.16
CA GLN A 26 12.32 -15.70 13.38
C GLN A 26 11.07 -16.18 14.13
N ASN A 27 9.96 -15.45 14.01
CA ASN A 27 8.70 -15.79 14.63
C ASN A 27 7.54 -15.44 13.69
N PRO A 28 7.08 -16.38 12.86
CA PRO A 28 6.01 -16.14 11.88
C PRO A 28 4.66 -15.73 12.49
N HIS A 29 4.46 -15.93 13.80
CA HIS A 29 3.26 -15.44 14.50
C HIS A 29 3.30 -13.94 14.81
N LEU A 30 4.46 -13.30 14.64
CA LEU A 30 4.65 -11.87 14.84
C LEU A 30 4.50 -11.15 13.50
N THR A 31 3.28 -10.74 13.21
CA THR A 31 2.90 -10.08 11.96
C THR A 31 2.58 -8.60 12.18
N GLY A 32 2.65 -7.82 11.11
CA GLY A 32 2.39 -6.40 11.15
C GLY A 32 2.29 -5.76 9.77
N GLN A 33 2.19 -4.43 9.77
CA GLN A 33 2.10 -3.61 8.57
C GLN A 33 3.21 -2.56 8.57
N ILE A 34 3.84 -2.35 7.41
CA ILE A 34 4.84 -1.29 7.25
C ILE A 34 4.17 0.08 7.26
N ILE A 35 4.64 0.94 8.15
CA ILE A 35 4.17 2.32 8.34
C ILE A 35 5.31 3.35 8.17
N GLY A 36 6.50 2.92 7.75
CA GLY A 36 7.62 3.81 7.50
C GLY A 36 8.88 3.07 7.06
N GLU A 37 9.82 3.82 6.49
CA GLU A 37 11.12 3.34 6.03
C GLU A 37 12.18 4.36 6.44
N ARG A 38 13.39 3.90 6.73
CA ARG A 38 14.57 4.76 6.87
C ARG A 38 15.82 4.08 6.36
N ASN A 39 16.90 4.85 6.26
CA ASN A 39 18.23 4.36 5.88
C ASN A 39 18.22 3.63 4.53
N TRP A 40 17.48 4.18 3.54
CA TRP A 40 17.42 3.66 2.17
C TRP A 40 17.05 2.17 2.11
N GLY A 41 15.92 1.81 2.70
CA GLY A 41 15.39 0.44 2.72
C GLY A 41 16.10 -0.52 3.68
N THR A 42 17.04 -0.04 4.51
CA THR A 42 17.72 -0.92 5.49
C THR A 42 16.80 -1.30 6.64
N GLU A 43 15.94 -0.37 7.07
CA GLU A 43 15.05 -0.55 8.21
C GLU A 43 13.63 -0.08 7.91
N TYR A 44 12.66 -0.87 8.36
CA TYR A 44 11.24 -0.63 8.19
C TYR A 44 10.56 -0.48 9.55
N HIS A 45 9.66 0.49 9.65
CA HIS A 45 8.83 0.70 10.83
C HIS A 45 7.56 -0.12 10.66
N VAL A 46 7.38 -1.13 11.52
CA VAL A 46 6.27 -2.06 11.45
C VAL A 46 5.33 -1.82 12.62
N ARG A 47 4.04 -1.61 12.34
CA ARG A 47 2.95 -1.66 13.33
C ARG A 47 2.49 -3.09 13.47
N LEU A 48 2.56 -3.65 14.68
CA LEU A 48 2.18 -5.04 14.93
C LEU A 48 0.65 -5.21 14.87
N ALA A 49 0.22 -6.45 14.64
CA ALA A 49 -1.20 -6.81 14.55
C ALA A 49 -2.01 -6.54 15.85
N ASP A 50 -1.34 -6.25 16.97
CA ASP A 50 -1.99 -5.77 18.21
C ASP A 50 -2.58 -4.35 18.09
N GLY A 51 -2.28 -3.64 17.00
CA GLY A 51 -2.82 -2.33 16.65
C GLY A 51 -2.21 -1.15 17.41
N ALA A 52 -1.41 -1.40 18.44
CA ALA A 52 -0.87 -0.36 19.33
C ALA A 52 0.67 -0.32 19.32
N SER A 53 1.32 -1.47 19.17
CA SER A 53 2.76 -1.57 19.21
C SER A 53 3.37 -1.32 17.84
N SER A 54 4.56 -0.71 17.84
CA SER A 54 5.35 -0.58 16.62
C SER A 54 6.83 -0.76 16.92
N ILE A 55 7.56 -1.29 15.96
CA ILE A 55 8.98 -1.65 16.11
C ILE A 55 9.72 -1.39 14.80
N TRP A 56 11.01 -1.08 14.90
CA TRP A 56 11.90 -0.99 13.75
C TRP A 56 12.58 -2.35 13.55
N TRP A 57 12.48 -2.87 12.33
CA TRP A 57 13.15 -4.11 11.92
C TRP A 57 14.04 -3.84 10.72
N HIS A 58 15.14 -4.58 10.63
CA HIS A 58 15.97 -4.61 9.43
C HIS A 58 15.26 -5.41 8.34
N TYR A 59 15.52 -5.08 7.09
CA TYR A 59 14.97 -5.80 5.94
C TYR A 59 15.23 -7.32 5.99
N VAL A 60 16.35 -7.75 6.60
CA VAL A 60 16.71 -9.17 6.77
C VAL A 60 15.90 -9.91 7.84
N GLU A 61 15.10 -9.20 8.64
CA GLU A 61 14.31 -9.78 9.73
C GLU A 61 12.86 -10.06 9.32
N ILE A 62 12.46 -9.63 8.13
CA ILE A 62 11.08 -9.60 7.66
C ILE A 62 10.90 -10.26 6.29
N GLU A 63 9.70 -10.78 6.06
CA GLU A 63 9.22 -11.27 4.77
C GLU A 63 7.77 -10.83 4.54
N HIS A 64 7.32 -10.80 3.29
CA HIS A 64 5.92 -10.52 2.97
C HIS A 64 5.01 -11.58 3.59
N ASP A 65 3.95 -11.13 4.25
CA ASP A 65 2.96 -12.02 4.83
C ASP A 65 1.90 -12.37 3.76
N GLU A 66 2.10 -13.48 3.05
CA GLU A 66 1.17 -13.97 2.02
C GLU A 66 -0.22 -14.34 2.59
N ASP A 67 -0.27 -14.69 3.89
CA ASP A 67 -1.49 -15.07 4.58
C ASP A 67 -2.25 -13.84 5.12
N ALA A 68 -1.60 -12.67 5.14
CA ALA A 68 -2.26 -11.44 5.53
C ALA A 68 -3.36 -11.14 4.52
N TYR A 69 -4.57 -10.89 5.03
CA TYR A 69 -5.68 -10.45 4.20
C TYR A 69 -5.20 -9.20 3.45
N PRO A 70 -5.13 -9.21 2.11
CA PRO A 70 -4.61 -8.07 1.39
C PRO A 70 -5.43 -6.85 1.80
N PRO A 71 -4.79 -5.68 1.97
CA PRO A 71 -5.57 -4.46 2.03
C PRO A 71 -6.40 -4.45 0.74
N PRO A 72 -7.68 -4.02 0.76
CA PRO A 72 -8.48 -3.98 -0.45
C PRO A 72 -7.62 -3.36 -1.53
N ALA A 73 -7.29 -4.15 -2.56
CA ALA A 73 -6.32 -3.78 -3.57
C ALA A 73 -6.59 -2.34 -3.95
N LYS A 74 -5.53 -1.50 -4.00
CA LYS A 74 -5.60 -0.13 -4.55
C LYS A 74 -6.61 -0.20 -5.66
N SER A 75 -7.76 0.46 -5.47
CA SER A 75 -8.91 0.31 -6.34
C SER A 75 -8.35 0.24 -7.74
N GLU A 76 -8.42 -0.94 -8.37
CA GLU A 76 -8.29 -1.01 -9.82
C GLU A 76 -9.14 0.15 -10.30
N ASP A 77 -8.65 0.91 -11.28
CA ASP A 77 -9.39 1.97 -11.97
C ASP A 77 -10.66 1.35 -12.60
N LYS A 78 -11.58 0.88 -11.77
CA LYS A 78 -12.97 0.72 -12.08
C LYS A 78 -13.38 2.13 -12.42
N PRO A 79 -13.90 2.36 -13.64
CA PRO A 79 -14.38 3.68 -14.00
C PRO A 79 -15.27 4.13 -12.86
N LEU A 80 -14.90 5.25 -12.21
CA LEU A 80 -15.60 5.84 -11.09
C LEU A 80 -17.09 5.68 -11.38
N GLY A 81 -17.73 4.78 -10.62
CA GLY A 81 -19.15 4.51 -10.78
C GLY A 81 -19.93 5.82 -10.64
N ASP A 82 -21.16 5.82 -11.12
CA ASP A 82 -22.10 6.95 -11.31
C ASP A 82 -22.30 7.95 -10.13
N ASN A 83 -21.49 7.88 -9.07
CA ASN A 83 -21.50 8.69 -7.86
C ASN A 83 -20.56 9.90 -7.92
N VAL A 84 -19.81 10.12 -9.01
CA VAL A 84 -18.98 11.33 -9.17
C VAL A 84 -19.76 12.39 -9.93
N ILE A 85 -20.23 13.40 -9.21
CA ILE A 85 -20.79 14.60 -9.82
C ILE A 85 -19.63 15.37 -10.45
N LYS A 86 -19.54 15.33 -11.80
CA LYS A 86 -18.60 16.18 -12.55
C LYS A 86 -19.07 17.63 -12.46
N VAL A 87 -18.55 18.38 -11.50
CA VAL A 87 -18.81 19.82 -11.37
C VAL A 87 -17.83 20.59 -12.27
N ASP A 88 -18.37 21.37 -13.20
CA ASP A 88 -17.61 22.31 -14.01
C ASP A 88 -17.47 23.65 -13.27
N PHE A 89 -16.26 23.92 -12.75
CA PHE A 89 -15.96 25.11 -11.95
C PHE A 89 -15.94 26.43 -12.75
N THR A 90 -16.02 26.39 -14.07
CA THR A 90 -16.07 27.60 -14.91
C THR A 90 -17.48 28.14 -15.12
N LYS A 91 -18.51 27.40 -14.69
CA LYS A 91 -19.91 27.77 -14.86
C LYS A 91 -20.56 28.10 -13.52
N PRO A 92 -21.20 29.29 -13.38
CA PRO A 92 -21.96 29.60 -12.18
C PRO A 92 -23.17 28.66 -12.09
N ARG A 93 -23.28 27.94 -10.98
CA ARG A 93 -24.42 27.09 -10.64
C ARG A 93 -25.22 27.75 -9.50
N THR A 94 -26.52 27.96 -9.71
CA THR A 94 -27.44 28.30 -8.61
C THR A 94 -27.84 27.00 -7.91
N LEU A 95 -27.43 26.84 -6.65
CA LEU A 95 -27.86 25.72 -5.81
C LEU A 95 -29.31 25.95 -5.37
N ARG A 96 -30.16 24.95 -5.60
CA ARG A 96 -31.54 24.95 -5.10
C ARG A 96 -31.63 24.21 -3.76
N PRO A 97 -32.64 24.49 -2.92
CA PRO A 97 -32.82 23.76 -1.65
C PRO A 97 -33.05 22.25 -1.81
N SER A 98 -33.44 21.79 -3.00
CA SER A 98 -33.58 20.38 -3.36
C SER A 98 -32.29 19.73 -3.84
N ASP A 99 -31.22 20.52 -4.03
CA ASP A 99 -29.94 20.00 -4.49
C ASP A 99 -29.21 19.36 -3.31
N ASP A 100 -28.86 18.09 -3.45
CA ASP A 100 -28.07 17.40 -2.45
C ASP A 100 -26.62 17.88 -2.52
N THR A 101 -26.12 18.43 -1.41
CA THR A 101 -24.72 18.83 -1.25
C THR A 101 -24.15 18.04 -0.09
N GLU A 102 -23.60 16.87 -0.38
CA GLU A 102 -22.87 16.07 0.60
C GLU A 102 -21.52 16.76 0.84
N GLY A 103 -21.46 17.59 1.89
CA GLY A 103 -20.27 18.34 2.26
C GLY A 103 -19.08 17.43 2.54
N ALA A 104 -17.89 17.83 2.09
CA ALA A 104 -16.65 17.15 2.42
C ALA A 104 -16.27 17.47 3.88
N ALA A 105 -16.24 16.44 4.73
CA ALA A 105 -15.70 16.49 6.09
C ALA A 105 -14.38 15.72 6.16
#